data_AF-A0A3S1EZA6-F1
#
_entry.id   AF-A0A3S1EZA6-F1
#
_cell.length_a   1.000
_cell.length_b   1.000
_cell.length_c   1.000
_cell.angle_alpha   90.00
_cell.angle_beta   90.00
_cell.angle_gamma   90.00
#
_symmetry.space_group_name_H-M   'P 1'
#
loop_
_entity.id
_entity.type
_entity.pdbx_description
1 polymer ?
#
loop_
_entity_poly.entity_id
_entity_poly.type
_entity_poly.pdbx_seq_one_letter_code
_entity_poly.pdbx_strand_id
1 'polypeptide(L)'
;AASFPKESADDGLTAARDRLIARQHELHEGSGLEAAIGAATAACEDGLKRVEALALPDQPEQAADVLAEGARVTLRRARKALDKARSRGAADDFHDLRKAAKTHGMHLSLLGRLWPTPIKARRKAVDELGERLGDLHDVLVMRALLEADDQPLGLPEDTKLLGKLLKRSEKQLKKSCLAEAAELFGDNPKRSTRKLARKARDDLAAPPEEAAAS
;
A
#
# COMPACT_ATOMS: atom_id res chain seq x y z
N ALA A 1 14.13 4.57 -15.93
CA ALA A 1 15.21 4.24 -16.90
C ALA A 1 15.29 2.74 -17.21
N ALA A 2 15.33 1.83 -16.23
CA ALA A 2 15.57 0.40 -16.48
C ALA A 2 14.53 -0.32 -17.39
N SER A 3 13.26 0.09 -17.36
CA SER A 3 12.21 -0.55 -18.17
C SER A 3 12.10 -0.05 -19.61
N PHE A 4 12.67 1.13 -19.91
CA PHE A 4 12.59 1.81 -21.22
C PHE A 4 13.89 2.59 -21.52
N PRO A 5 15.04 1.91 -21.62
CA PRO A 5 16.34 2.56 -21.70
C PRO A 5 16.57 3.29 -23.03
N LYS A 6 15.95 2.85 -24.13
CA LYS A 6 16.09 3.50 -25.44
C LYS A 6 15.26 4.78 -25.51
N GLU A 7 14.02 4.69 -25.05
CA GLU A 7 13.06 5.78 -25.07
C GLU A 7 13.43 6.90 -24.08
N SER A 8 14.23 6.58 -23.05
CA SER A 8 14.79 7.58 -22.13
C SER A 8 16.04 8.28 -22.69
N ALA A 9 16.65 7.77 -23.76
CA ALA A 9 17.91 8.27 -24.33
C ALA A 9 17.70 9.18 -25.55
N ASP A 10 16.58 9.06 -26.26
CA ASP A 10 16.29 9.82 -27.50
C ASP A 10 15.66 11.20 -27.25
N ASP A 11 15.76 11.77 -26.04
CA ASP A 11 15.17 13.07 -25.62
C ASP A 11 13.65 13.25 -25.87
N GLY A 12 12.94 12.21 -26.34
CA GLY A 12 11.52 12.25 -26.70
C GLY A 12 10.55 12.44 -25.53
N LEU A 13 11.06 12.64 -24.32
CA LEU A 13 10.29 12.93 -23.09
C LEU A 13 10.65 14.27 -22.46
N THR A 14 11.62 15.01 -23.02
CA THR A 14 12.18 16.23 -22.40
C THR A 14 11.13 17.32 -22.21
N ALA A 15 10.32 17.62 -23.22
CA ALA A 15 9.28 18.65 -23.12
C ALA A 15 8.26 18.37 -22.00
N ALA A 16 7.78 17.13 -21.90
CA ALA A 16 6.85 16.72 -20.85
C ALA A 16 7.50 16.78 -19.45
N ARG A 17 8.79 16.41 -19.35
CA ARG A 17 9.56 16.49 -18.12
C ARG A 17 9.74 17.94 -17.65
N ASP A 18 10.14 18.84 -18.54
CA ASP A 18 10.35 20.25 -18.21
C ASP A 18 9.05 20.90 -17.72
N ARG A 19 7.92 20.55 -18.33
CA ARG A 19 6.60 21.03 -17.88
C ARG A 19 6.24 20.51 -16.49
N LEU A 20 6.55 19.26 -16.17
CA LEU A 20 6.32 18.69 -14.83
C LEU A 20 7.20 19.37 -13.77
N ILE A 21 8.46 19.65 -14.10
CA ILE A 21 9.38 20.38 -13.21
C ILE A 21 8.83 21.78 -12.92
N ALA A 22 8.40 22.51 -13.95
CA ALA A 22 7.79 23.83 -13.76
C ALA A 22 6.57 23.79 -12.82
N ARG A 23 5.65 22.84 -13.01
CA ARG A 23 4.48 22.68 -12.12
C ARG A 23 4.87 22.31 -10.69
N GLN A 24 5.89 21.47 -10.54
CA GLN A 24 6.38 21.09 -9.20
C GLN A 24 6.86 22.33 -8.44
N HIS A 25 7.53 23.27 -9.11
CA HIS A 25 7.92 24.54 -8.48
C HIS A 25 6.71 25.37 -8.05
N GLU A 26 5.72 25.54 -8.92
CA GLU A 26 4.49 26.29 -8.63
C GLU A 26 3.72 25.72 -7.42
N LEU A 27 3.64 24.39 -7.31
CA LEU A 27 2.95 23.72 -6.20
C LEU A 27 3.67 23.86 -4.86
N HIS A 28 5.00 23.87 -4.84
CA HIS A 28 5.79 24.01 -3.61
C HIS A 28 5.73 25.43 -3.02
N GLU A 29 5.40 26.44 -3.80
CA GLU A 29 5.24 27.82 -3.33
C GLU A 29 3.90 28.07 -2.62
N GLY A 30 2.99 27.09 -2.59
CA GLY A 30 1.68 27.20 -1.95
C GLY A 30 1.65 26.80 -0.47
N SER A 31 0.83 27.49 0.33
CA SER A 31 0.65 27.25 1.79
C SER A 31 -0.06 25.93 2.16
N GLY A 32 -0.55 25.17 1.17
CA GLY A 32 -1.32 23.94 1.41
C GLY A 32 -0.49 22.76 1.92
N LEU A 33 0.80 22.70 1.58
CA LEU A 33 1.68 21.59 1.98
C LEU A 33 1.94 21.58 3.49
N GLU A 34 2.23 22.74 4.07
CA GLU A 34 2.51 22.85 5.50
C GLU A 34 1.29 22.45 6.35
N ALA A 35 0.09 22.89 5.95
CA ALA A 35 -1.15 22.49 6.60
C ALA A 35 -1.39 20.96 6.52
N ALA A 36 -1.10 20.34 5.36
CA ALA A 36 -1.23 18.90 5.19
C ALA A 36 -0.25 18.11 6.06
N ILE A 37 1.00 18.59 6.18
CA ILE A 37 2.02 18.01 7.08
C ILE A 37 1.54 18.11 8.53
N GLY A 38 1.07 19.29 8.95
CA GLY A 38 0.55 19.50 10.31
C GLY A 38 -0.61 18.56 10.65
N ALA A 39 -1.57 18.40 9.74
CA ALA A 39 -2.69 17.47 9.91
C ALA A 39 -2.24 16.00 10.01
N ALA A 40 -1.27 15.59 9.20
CA ALA A 40 -0.72 14.24 9.24
C ALA A 40 0.02 13.97 10.56
N THR A 41 0.84 14.92 11.04
CA THR A 41 1.55 14.82 12.32
C THR A 41 0.57 14.69 13.49
N ALA A 42 -0.45 15.55 13.56
CA ALA A 42 -1.47 15.49 14.60
C ALA A 42 -2.21 14.14 14.60
N ALA A 43 -2.55 13.59 13.42
CA ALA A 43 -3.18 12.28 13.32
C ALA A 43 -2.28 11.14 13.82
N CYS A 44 -0.96 11.22 13.59
CA CYS A 44 0.01 10.26 14.11
C CYS A 44 0.14 10.34 15.63
N GLU A 45 0.23 11.55 16.20
CA GLU A 45 0.30 11.77 17.65
C GLU A 45 -0.94 11.23 18.37
N ASP A 46 -2.13 11.48 17.81
CA ASP A 46 -3.36 10.93 18.36
C ASP A 46 -3.44 9.41 18.22
N GLY A 47 -2.80 8.84 17.19
CA GLY A 47 -2.62 7.39 17.06
C GLY A 47 -1.76 6.82 18.19
N LEU A 48 -0.64 7.47 18.51
CA LEU A 48 0.26 7.06 19.60
C LEU A 48 -0.45 7.09 20.95
N LYS A 49 -1.17 8.17 21.28
CA LYS A 49 -1.95 8.28 22.53
C LYS A 49 -2.97 7.15 22.68
N ARG A 50 -3.64 6.76 21.59
CA ARG A 50 -4.60 5.65 21.60
C ARG A 50 -3.93 4.30 21.83
N VAL A 51 -2.73 4.10 21.30
CA VAL A 51 -1.95 2.87 21.53
C VAL A 51 -1.48 2.81 22.97
N GLU A 52 -1.03 3.93 23.54
CA GLU A 52 -0.64 4.01 24.95
C GLU A 52 -1.81 3.73 25.91
N ALA A 53 -3.01 4.19 25.57
CA ALA A 53 -4.22 3.94 26.36
C ALA A 53 -4.91 2.60 26.04
N LEU A 54 -4.38 1.79 25.11
CA LEU A 54 -4.99 0.53 24.70
C LEU A 54 -4.81 -0.52 25.80
N ALA A 55 -5.90 -0.91 26.46
CA ALA A 55 -5.95 -2.07 27.33
C ALA A 55 -6.56 -3.27 26.59
N LEU A 56 -5.84 -4.39 26.59
CA LEU A 56 -6.40 -5.68 26.18
C LEU A 56 -7.09 -6.34 27.39
N PRO A 57 -8.07 -7.23 27.17
CA PRO A 57 -8.65 -8.03 28.25
C PRO A 57 -7.60 -8.82 29.04
N ASP A 58 -7.79 -8.99 30.35
CA ASP A 58 -6.87 -9.71 31.23
C ASP A 58 -6.75 -11.20 30.88
N GLN A 59 -7.82 -11.79 30.32
CA GLN A 59 -7.84 -13.19 29.93
C GLN A 59 -7.10 -13.38 28.59
N PRO A 60 -6.04 -14.21 28.53
CA PRO A 60 -5.26 -14.44 27.31
C PRO A 60 -6.10 -14.85 26.09
N GLU A 61 -7.15 -15.64 26.31
CA GLU A 61 -8.07 -16.06 25.24
C GLU A 61 -8.82 -14.89 24.63
N GLN A 62 -9.36 -14.00 25.48
CA GLN A 62 -10.11 -12.82 25.05
C GLN A 62 -9.18 -11.80 24.36
N ALA A 63 -7.98 -11.57 24.90
CA ALA A 63 -6.98 -10.73 24.26
C ALA A 63 -6.57 -11.25 22.88
N ALA A 64 -6.32 -12.56 22.76
CA ALA A 64 -5.99 -13.19 21.49
C ALA A 64 -7.15 -13.07 20.47
N ASP A 65 -8.40 -13.17 20.91
CA ASP A 65 -9.57 -13.02 20.05
C ASP A 65 -9.72 -11.59 19.53
N VAL A 66 -9.47 -10.57 20.36
CA VAL A 66 -9.45 -9.16 19.93
C VAL A 66 -8.39 -8.93 18.85
N LEU A 67 -7.17 -9.44 19.06
CA LEU A 67 -6.07 -9.32 18.09
C LEU A 67 -6.38 -10.05 16.78
N ALA A 68 -6.95 -11.25 16.87
CA ALA A 68 -7.34 -12.04 15.71
C ALA A 68 -8.48 -11.41 14.91
N GLU A 69 -9.45 -10.76 15.57
CA GLU A 69 -10.52 -10.06 14.89
C GLU A 69 -10.01 -8.79 14.19
N GLY A 70 -9.12 -8.00 14.83
CA GLY A 70 -8.45 -6.86 14.18
C GLY A 70 -7.69 -7.28 12.91
N ALA A 71 -6.95 -8.39 12.99
CA ALA A 71 -6.29 -8.99 11.84
C ALA A 71 -7.27 -9.40 10.74
N ARG A 72 -8.43 -9.95 11.14
CA ARG A 72 -9.44 -10.45 10.21
C ARG A 72 -10.14 -9.32 9.47
N VAL A 73 -10.47 -8.23 10.15
CA VAL A 73 -11.04 -7.02 9.54
C VAL A 73 -10.07 -6.47 8.47
N THR A 74 -8.79 -6.38 8.81
CA THR A 74 -7.73 -5.91 7.88
C THR A 74 -7.64 -6.81 6.63
N LEU A 75 -7.57 -8.12 6.80
CA LEU A 75 -7.50 -9.07 5.69
C LEU A 75 -8.78 -9.10 4.85
N ARG A 76 -9.97 -8.98 5.46
CA ARG A 76 -11.24 -8.87 4.73
C ARG A 76 -11.30 -7.62 3.87
N ARG A 77 -10.79 -6.49 4.37
CA ARG A 77 -10.69 -5.24 3.60
C ARG A 77 -9.76 -5.43 2.40
N ALA A 78 -8.58 -6.02 2.60
CA ALA A 78 -7.65 -6.31 1.52
C ALA A 78 -8.25 -7.23 0.45
N ARG A 79 -8.95 -8.29 0.88
CA ARG A 79 -9.67 -9.18 -0.04
C ARG A 79 -10.73 -8.43 -0.85
N LYS A 80 -11.56 -7.62 -0.20
CA LYS A 80 -12.60 -6.84 -0.88
C LYS A 80 -12.01 -5.85 -1.89
N ALA A 81 -10.89 -5.21 -1.55
CA ALA A 81 -10.18 -4.32 -2.45
C ALA A 81 -9.62 -5.08 -3.66
N LEU A 82 -9.06 -6.27 -3.46
CA LEU A 82 -8.61 -7.15 -4.54
C LEU A 82 -9.77 -7.53 -5.46
N ASP A 83 -10.91 -7.96 -4.92
CA ASP A 83 -12.07 -8.38 -5.71
C ASP A 83 -12.63 -7.21 -6.55
N LYS A 84 -12.65 -5.99 -5.99
CA LYS A 84 -13.00 -4.76 -6.72
C LYS A 84 -12.00 -4.44 -7.84
N ALA A 85 -10.70 -4.46 -7.53
CA ALA A 85 -9.66 -4.18 -8.51
C ALA A 85 -9.67 -5.20 -9.66
N ARG A 86 -10.01 -6.47 -9.38
CA ARG A 86 -10.19 -7.51 -10.41
C ARG A 86 -11.42 -7.30 -11.29
N SER A 87 -12.54 -6.91 -10.70
CA SER A 87 -13.82 -6.82 -11.40
C SER A 87 -13.99 -5.52 -12.19
N ARG A 88 -13.60 -4.39 -11.61
CA ARG A 88 -13.78 -3.06 -12.20
C ARG A 88 -12.49 -2.50 -12.80
N GLY A 89 -11.36 -2.72 -12.13
CA GLY A 89 -10.05 -2.27 -12.61
C GLY A 89 -9.85 -0.76 -12.71
N ALA A 90 -10.66 0.05 -12.02
CA ALA A 90 -10.53 1.50 -12.01
C ALA A 90 -9.37 1.96 -11.12
N ALA A 91 -8.88 3.19 -11.35
CA ALA A 91 -7.75 3.76 -10.60
C ALA A 91 -7.99 3.73 -9.08
N ASP A 92 -9.19 4.10 -8.65
CA ASP A 92 -9.58 4.09 -7.23
C ASP A 92 -9.59 2.69 -6.62
N ASP A 93 -9.92 1.65 -7.38
CA ASP A 93 -9.92 0.28 -6.87
C ASP A 93 -8.48 -0.19 -6.58
N PHE A 94 -7.51 0.19 -7.42
CA PHE A 94 -6.09 -0.08 -7.17
C PHE A 94 -5.52 0.79 -6.05
N HIS A 95 -6.01 2.01 -5.89
CA HIS A 95 -5.65 2.87 -4.77
C HIS A 95 -6.17 2.30 -3.43
N ASP A 96 -7.40 1.78 -3.39
CA ASP A 96 -7.96 1.07 -2.24
C ASP A 96 -7.16 -0.21 -1.92
N LEU A 97 -6.72 -0.94 -2.95
CA LEU A 97 -5.86 -2.11 -2.78
C LEU A 97 -4.49 -1.73 -2.19
N ARG A 98 -3.90 -0.62 -2.64
CA ARG A 98 -2.66 -0.07 -2.08
C ARG A 98 -2.81 0.29 -0.61
N LYS A 99 -3.88 1.00 -0.26
CA LYS A 99 -4.19 1.34 1.14
C LYS A 99 -4.28 0.07 1.98
N ALA A 100 -5.00 -0.95 1.51
CA ALA A 100 -5.14 -2.20 2.23
C ALA A 100 -3.80 -2.97 2.38
N ALA A 101 -2.94 -2.97 1.36
CA ALA A 101 -1.60 -3.55 1.44
C ALA A 101 -0.73 -2.83 2.48
N LYS A 102 -0.68 -1.48 2.46
CA LYS A 102 0.08 -0.70 3.45
C LYS A 102 -0.48 -0.88 4.87
N THR A 103 -1.80 -0.89 5.05
CA THR A 103 -2.42 -1.21 6.35
C THR A 103 -2.01 -2.60 6.84
N HIS A 104 -2.04 -3.62 5.97
CA HIS A 104 -1.63 -4.96 6.36
C HIS A 104 -0.12 -5.04 6.64
N GLY A 105 0.71 -4.27 5.94
CA GLY A 105 2.15 -4.13 6.25
C GLY A 105 2.38 -3.57 7.66
N MET A 106 1.71 -2.46 8.00
CA MET A 106 1.77 -1.89 9.36
C MET A 106 1.25 -2.87 10.41
N HIS A 107 0.18 -3.59 10.09
CA HIS A 107 -0.38 -4.60 10.98
C HIS A 107 0.58 -5.77 11.22
N LEU A 108 1.31 -6.22 10.19
CA LEU A 108 2.38 -7.21 10.35
C LEU A 108 3.56 -6.65 11.15
N SER A 109 3.86 -5.36 11.05
CA SER A 109 4.87 -4.67 11.88
C SER A 109 4.50 -4.73 13.35
N LEU A 110 3.24 -4.40 13.69
CA LEU A 110 2.72 -4.40 15.05
C LEU A 110 2.59 -5.83 15.63
N LEU A 111 1.91 -6.74 14.93
CA LEU A 111 1.62 -8.09 15.44
C LEU A 111 2.67 -9.12 15.03
N GLY A 112 3.88 -8.68 14.69
CA GLY A 112 4.82 -9.54 14.00
C GLY A 112 5.25 -10.77 14.80
N ARG A 113 5.38 -10.61 16.12
CA ARG A 113 5.72 -11.70 17.04
C ARG A 113 4.60 -12.74 17.15
N LEU A 114 3.35 -12.33 16.94
CA LEU A 114 2.15 -13.17 17.11
C LEU A 114 1.67 -13.79 15.79
N TRP A 115 2.25 -13.41 14.66
CA TRP A 115 1.85 -13.94 13.36
C TRP A 115 2.43 -15.34 13.12
N PRO A 116 1.70 -16.26 12.47
CA PRO A 116 2.23 -17.58 12.10
C PRO A 116 3.48 -17.49 11.21
N THR A 117 4.49 -18.32 11.50
CA THR A 117 5.73 -18.38 10.72
C THR A 117 5.52 -19.02 9.33
N PRO A 118 6.33 -18.63 8.32
CA PRO A 118 7.37 -17.60 8.35
C PRO A 118 6.84 -16.20 8.04
N ILE A 119 6.91 -15.28 9.03
CA ILE A 119 6.44 -13.89 8.87
C ILE A 119 7.32 -13.06 7.92
N LYS A 120 8.63 -13.31 7.90
CA LYS A 120 9.58 -12.53 7.09
C LYS A 120 9.22 -12.56 5.60
N ALA A 121 8.86 -13.74 5.08
CA ALA A 121 8.42 -13.90 3.70
C ALA A 121 7.13 -13.13 3.43
N ARG A 122 6.15 -13.18 4.34
CA ARG A 122 4.89 -12.44 4.20
C ARG A 122 5.11 -10.92 4.23
N ARG A 123 5.94 -10.41 5.14
CA ARG A 123 6.29 -8.98 5.18
C ARG A 123 6.94 -8.53 3.88
N LYS A 124 7.98 -9.25 3.43
CA LYS A 124 8.64 -8.96 2.16
C LYS A 124 7.66 -8.92 0.99
N ALA A 125 6.78 -9.92 0.86
CA ALA A 125 5.79 -9.94 -0.21
C ALA A 125 4.80 -8.76 -0.14
N VAL A 126 4.36 -8.37 1.06
CA VAL A 126 3.47 -7.22 1.26
C VAL A 126 4.17 -5.90 0.94
N ASP A 127 5.43 -5.76 1.34
CA ASP A 127 6.24 -4.58 1.05
C ASP A 127 6.44 -4.44 -0.46
N GLU A 128 6.86 -5.50 -1.14
CA GLU A 128 7.04 -5.48 -2.59
C GLU A 128 5.72 -5.23 -3.36
N LEU A 129 4.59 -5.81 -2.92
CA LEU A 129 3.28 -5.48 -3.47
C LEU A 129 2.95 -3.99 -3.26
N GLY A 130 3.28 -3.46 -2.08
CA GLY A 130 3.09 -2.06 -1.75
C GLY A 130 3.88 -1.12 -2.67
N GLU A 131 5.11 -1.49 -3.02
CA GLU A 131 5.95 -0.74 -3.96
C GLU A 131 5.46 -0.87 -5.41
N ARG A 132 4.97 -2.03 -5.84
CA ARG A 132 4.40 -2.16 -7.20
C ARG A 132 3.06 -1.45 -7.37
N LEU A 133 2.23 -1.44 -6.33
CA LEU A 133 1.05 -0.57 -6.26
C LEU A 133 1.45 0.92 -6.15
N GLY A 134 2.65 1.18 -5.60
CA GLY A 134 3.48 2.37 -5.81
C GLY A 134 3.47 2.87 -7.23
N ASP A 135 4.24 2.14 -8.03
CA ASP A 135 4.47 2.45 -9.44
C ASP A 135 3.16 2.54 -10.24
N LEU A 136 2.19 1.66 -9.95
CA LEU A 136 0.90 1.69 -10.65
C LEU A 136 0.12 2.98 -10.37
N HIS A 137 0.13 3.45 -9.12
CA HIS A 137 -0.52 4.70 -8.76
C HIS A 137 0.12 5.86 -9.50
N ASP A 138 1.45 5.93 -9.53
CA ASP A 138 2.18 7.00 -10.20
C ASP A 138 1.88 7.02 -11.70
N VAL A 139 1.82 5.83 -12.33
CA VAL A 139 1.39 5.70 -13.74
C VAL A 139 -0.04 6.23 -13.94
N LEU A 140 -0.97 5.89 -13.07
CA LEU A 140 -2.36 6.34 -13.17
C LEU A 140 -2.49 7.86 -13.00
N VAL A 141 -1.74 8.45 -12.06
CA VAL A 141 -1.66 9.90 -11.86
C VAL A 141 -1.09 10.57 -13.11
N MET A 142 0.02 10.06 -13.65
CA MET A 142 0.63 10.57 -14.88
C MET A 142 -0.30 10.49 -16.09
N ARG A 143 -1.13 9.43 -16.18
CA ARG A 143 -2.15 9.31 -17.23
C ARG A 143 -3.26 10.35 -17.06
N ALA A 144 -3.73 10.57 -15.83
CA ALA A 144 -4.71 11.62 -15.56
C ALA A 144 -4.16 13.02 -15.90
N LEU A 145 -2.90 13.30 -15.58
CA LEU A 145 -2.25 14.58 -15.94
C LEU A 145 -2.10 14.78 -17.45
N LEU A 146 -1.89 13.70 -18.21
CA LEU A 146 -1.86 13.75 -19.68
C LEU A 146 -3.24 13.98 -20.30
N GLU A 147 -4.29 13.51 -19.66
CA GLU A 147 -5.67 13.59 -20.13
C GLU A 147 -6.37 14.88 -19.66
N ALA A 148 -5.71 15.70 -18.83
CA ALA A 148 -6.23 16.97 -18.33
C ALA A 148 -6.05 18.10 -19.36
N ASP A 149 -7.16 18.69 -19.80
CA ASP A 149 -7.18 19.74 -20.84
C ASP A 149 -6.83 21.15 -20.31
N ASP A 150 -7.08 21.41 -19.03
CA ASP A 150 -6.87 22.72 -18.38
C ASP A 150 -5.38 23.04 -18.19
N GLN A 151 -4.57 21.99 -18.04
CA GLN A 151 -3.13 22.09 -17.94
C GLN A 151 -2.51 20.94 -18.75
N PRO A 152 -2.20 21.14 -20.04
CA PRO A 152 -1.52 20.13 -20.83
C PRO A 152 -0.03 20.03 -20.46
N LEU A 153 0.52 18.82 -20.55
CA LEU A 153 1.95 18.53 -20.32
C LEU A 153 2.83 18.85 -21.53
N GLY A 154 2.24 19.13 -22.68
CA GLY A 154 2.93 19.44 -23.94
C GLY A 154 1.96 19.31 -25.10
N LEU A 155 2.46 19.48 -26.33
CA LEU A 155 1.62 19.23 -27.51
C LEU A 155 1.27 17.74 -27.62
N PRO A 156 0.16 17.38 -28.29
CA PRO A 156 -0.24 15.98 -28.45
C PRO A 156 0.85 15.10 -29.10
N GLU A 157 1.63 15.64 -30.04
CA GLU A 157 2.71 14.89 -30.67
C GLU A 157 3.90 14.67 -29.73
N ASP A 158 4.22 15.65 -28.89
CA ASP A 158 5.32 15.57 -27.90
C ASP A 158 5.00 14.58 -26.77
N THR A 159 3.71 14.44 -26.42
CA THR A 159 3.26 13.56 -25.32
C THR A 159 2.83 12.17 -25.79
N LYS A 160 2.77 11.94 -27.11
CA LYS A 160 2.32 10.69 -27.72
C LYS A 160 3.12 9.47 -27.27
N LEU A 161 4.44 9.61 -27.20
CA LEU A 161 5.34 8.55 -26.74
C LEU A 161 5.07 8.21 -25.28
N LEU A 162 5.02 9.23 -24.41
CA LEU A 162 4.72 9.08 -22.98
C LEU A 162 3.38 8.38 -22.77
N GLY A 163 2.33 8.79 -23.49
CA GLY A 163 1.01 8.17 -23.43
C GLY A 163 1.04 6.68 -23.79
N LYS A 164 1.78 6.28 -24.83
CA LYS A 164 1.95 4.87 -25.22
C LYS A 164 2.68 4.07 -24.13
N LEU A 165 3.76 4.62 -23.59
CA LEU A 165 4.55 3.97 -22.53
C LEU A 165 3.74 3.78 -21.26
N LEU A 166 3.00 4.80 -20.82
CA LEU A 166 2.14 4.73 -19.64
C LEU A 166 1.03 3.68 -19.80
N LYS A 167 0.36 3.59 -20.96
CA LYS A 167 -0.64 2.54 -21.23
C LYS A 167 -0.05 1.13 -21.12
N ARG A 168 1.16 0.93 -21.64
CA ARG A 168 1.87 -0.35 -21.56
C ARG A 168 2.22 -0.69 -20.12
N SER A 169 2.81 0.26 -19.39
CA SER A 169 3.17 0.11 -17.98
C SER A 169 1.95 -0.18 -17.10
N GLU A 170 0.85 0.56 -17.28
CA GLU A 170 -0.40 0.36 -16.55
C GLU A 170 -0.89 -1.09 -16.71
N LYS A 171 -0.97 -1.58 -17.95
CA LYS A 171 -1.44 -2.95 -18.24
C LYS A 171 -0.57 -4.01 -17.57
N GLN A 172 0.75 -3.84 -17.61
CA GLN A 172 1.70 -4.77 -16.99
C GLN A 172 1.61 -4.75 -15.47
N LEU A 173 1.64 -3.55 -14.88
CA LEU A 173 1.58 -3.36 -13.43
C LEU A 173 0.25 -3.84 -12.84
N LYS A 174 -0.89 -3.54 -13.48
CA LYS A 174 -2.20 -4.08 -13.06
C LYS A 174 -2.17 -5.60 -13.00
N LYS A 175 -1.62 -6.27 -14.02
CA LYS A 175 -1.52 -7.73 -14.06
C LYS A 175 -0.67 -8.26 -12.90
N SER A 176 0.52 -7.72 -12.69
CA SER A 176 1.43 -8.15 -11.62
C SER A 176 0.85 -7.90 -10.23
N CYS A 177 0.34 -6.69 -9.97
CA CYS A 177 -0.28 -6.33 -8.70
C CYS A 177 -1.46 -7.27 -8.35
N LEU A 178 -2.30 -7.60 -9.33
CA LEU A 178 -3.44 -8.50 -9.12
C LEU A 178 -3.03 -9.95 -8.85
N ALA A 179 -1.91 -10.41 -9.43
CA ALA A 179 -1.37 -11.74 -9.20
C ALA A 179 -0.81 -11.85 -7.77
N GLU A 180 0.08 -10.93 -7.39
CA GLU A 180 0.71 -10.89 -6.07
C GLU A 180 -0.30 -10.64 -4.94
N ALA A 181 -1.26 -9.73 -5.15
CA ALA A 181 -2.34 -9.53 -4.20
C ALA A 181 -3.20 -10.79 -4.04
N ALA A 182 -3.35 -11.61 -5.10
CA ALA A 182 -4.01 -12.91 -4.98
C ALA A 182 -3.23 -13.87 -4.10
N GLU A 183 -1.90 -13.91 -4.21
CA GLU A 183 -1.10 -14.79 -3.36
C GLU A 183 -1.20 -14.38 -1.89
N LEU A 184 -1.27 -13.07 -1.61
CA LEU A 184 -1.30 -12.54 -0.25
C LEU A 184 -2.68 -12.53 0.42
N PHE A 185 -3.71 -12.19 -0.36
CA PHE A 185 -5.08 -11.94 0.09
C PHE A 185 -6.12 -12.88 -0.56
N GLY A 186 -5.65 -13.87 -1.33
CA GLY A 186 -6.45 -14.90 -2.00
C GLY A 186 -7.16 -15.87 -1.06
N ASP A 187 -6.54 -16.12 0.08
CA ASP A 187 -7.04 -17.07 1.06
C ASP A 187 -8.15 -16.49 1.94
N ASN A 188 -8.98 -17.37 2.48
CA ASN A 188 -10.00 -16.99 3.45
C ASN A 188 -9.34 -16.38 4.71
N PRO A 189 -9.65 -15.11 5.05
CA PRO A 189 -9.09 -14.44 6.23
C PRO A 189 -9.21 -15.23 7.53
N LYS A 190 -10.31 -15.99 7.70
CA LYS A 190 -10.56 -16.83 8.89
C LYS A 190 -9.43 -17.83 9.14
N ARG A 191 -8.84 -18.40 8.08
CA ARG A 191 -7.79 -19.42 8.21
C ARG A 191 -6.53 -18.84 8.83
N SER A 192 -6.09 -17.69 8.32
CA SER A 192 -4.88 -17.01 8.81
C SER A 192 -5.07 -16.46 10.22
N THR A 193 -6.25 -15.90 10.51
CA THR A 193 -6.53 -15.31 11.82
C THR A 193 -6.73 -16.36 12.91
N ARG A 194 -7.24 -17.56 12.58
CA ARG A 194 -7.29 -18.68 13.54
C ARG A 194 -5.91 -19.13 13.97
N LYS A 195 -4.95 -19.17 13.04
CA LYS A 195 -3.56 -19.50 13.37
C LYS A 195 -2.91 -18.42 14.24
N LEU A 196 -3.21 -17.15 13.97
CA LEU A 196 -2.79 -16.03 14.81
C LEU A 196 -3.38 -16.14 16.22
N ALA A 197 -4.69 -16.36 16.34
CA ALA A 197 -5.35 -16.51 17.64
C ALA A 197 -4.71 -17.61 18.48
N ARG A 198 -4.45 -18.77 17.87
CA ARG A 198 -3.76 -19.88 18.55
C ARG A 198 -2.37 -19.44 19.06
N LYS A 199 -1.54 -18.88 18.18
CA LYS A 199 -0.20 -18.43 18.56
C LYS A 199 -0.22 -17.34 19.63
N ALA A 200 -1.15 -16.39 19.53
CA ALA A 200 -1.32 -15.35 20.54
C ALA A 200 -1.72 -15.92 21.90
N ARG A 201 -2.59 -16.95 21.95
CA ARG A 201 -2.93 -17.63 23.21
C ARG A 201 -1.71 -18.33 23.81
N ASP A 202 -0.96 -19.05 22.99
CA ASP A 202 0.25 -19.75 23.42
C ASP A 202 1.29 -18.74 23.97
N ASP A 203 1.54 -17.64 23.25
CA ASP A 203 2.50 -16.60 23.64
C ASP A 203 2.05 -15.79 24.87
N LEU A 204 0.76 -15.48 25.02
CA LEU A 204 0.21 -14.73 26.15
C LEU A 204 0.04 -15.56 27.42
N ALA A 205 -0.03 -16.90 27.30
CA ALA A 205 -0.11 -17.81 28.44
C ALA A 205 1.28 -18.26 28.95
N ALA A 206 2.34 -18.07 28.18
CA ALA A 206 3.70 -18.44 28.56
C ALA A 206 4.23 -17.53 29.69
N PRO A 207 4.91 -18.08 30.72
CA PRO A 207 5.53 -17.28 31.77
C PRO A 207 6.64 -16.38 31.19
N PRO A 208 6.89 -15.19 31.79
CA PRO A 208 7.70 -14.13 31.19
C PRO A 208 9.16 -14.49 30.91
N GLU A 209 9.72 -15.56 31.50
CA GLU A 209 11.09 -16.01 31.25
C GLU A 209 11.29 -16.74 29.91
N GLU A 210 10.25 -17.35 29.32
CA GLU A 210 10.38 -18.09 28.05
C GLU A 210 10.18 -17.20 26.80
N ALA A 211 9.49 -16.05 26.93
CA ALA A 211 9.15 -15.16 25.82
C ALA A 211 10.34 -14.35 25.26
N ALA A 212 11.48 -14.30 25.98
CA ALA A 212 12.68 -13.58 25.55
C ALA A 212 13.63 -14.41 24.66
N ALA A 213 13.40 -15.73 24.53
CA ALA A 213 14.34 -16.67 23.93
C ALA A 213 13.96 -17.18 22.51
N SER A 214 13.03 -16.54 21.79
CA SER A 214 12.61 -16.99 20.43
C SER A 214 12.39 -15.88 19.43
#